data_AF-A0AAV0Y5U6-F1
#
_entry.id   AF-A0AAV0Y5U6-F1
#
_cell.length_a   1.000
_cell.length_b   1.000
_cell.length_c   1.000
_cell.angle_alpha   90.00
_cell.angle_beta   90.00
_cell.angle_gamma   90.00
#
_symmetry.space_group_name_H-M   'P 1'
#
loop_
_entity.id
_entity.type
_entity.pdbx_description
1 polymer ?
#
loop_
_entity_poly.entity_id
_entity_poly.type
_entity_poly.pdbx_seq_one_letter_code
_entity_poly.pdbx_strand_id
1 'polypeptide(L)'
;MAFLESLKSQVNNVNMSIGELVKDAPYPVKTMKNVETKYGTAVTCILCNPAGTGTINVFLPKSVQMGDGDIAAYNIGNLPVVSLIYRGMNNKSFIIDFQ
;
A
#
# COMPACT_ATOMS: atom_id res chain seq x y z
N MET A 1 0.46 -25.34 1.34
CA MET A 1 1.72 -24.57 1.54
C MET A 1 1.50 -23.05 1.60
N ALA A 2 0.45 -22.50 0.98
CA ALA A 2 0.17 -21.05 0.95
C ALA A 2 0.07 -20.34 2.33
N PHE A 3 -0.44 -21.01 3.37
CA PHE A 3 -0.59 -20.39 4.69
C PHE A 3 0.76 -20.07 5.35
N LEU A 4 1.71 -21.01 5.30
CA LEU A 4 3.04 -20.81 5.89
C LEU A 4 3.83 -19.73 5.13
N GLU A 5 3.72 -19.68 3.81
CA GLU A 5 4.32 -18.60 2.99
C GLU A 5 3.67 -17.24 3.28
N SER A 6 2.34 -17.22 3.46
CA SER A 6 1.62 -16.01 3.88
C SER A 6 2.13 -15.50 5.23
N LEU A 7 2.25 -16.37 6.25
CA LEU A 7 2.81 -16.02 7.55
C LEU A 7 4.27 -15.52 7.44
N LYS A 8 5.11 -16.20 6.65
CA LYS A 8 6.50 -15.79 6.42
C LYS A 8 6.59 -14.42 5.73
N SER A 9 5.65 -14.08 4.85
CA SER A 9 5.59 -12.75 4.21
C SER A 9 5.12 -11.63 5.15
N GLN A 10 4.39 -11.99 6.21
CA GLN A 10 3.87 -11.05 7.22
C GLN A 10 4.89 -10.74 8.31
N VAL A 11 5.81 -11.66 8.63
CA VAL A 11 6.87 -11.40 9.63
C VAL A 11 7.97 -10.47 9.12
N ASN A 12 8.19 -10.41 7.81
CA ASN A 12 9.07 -9.44 7.16
C ASN A 12 8.25 -8.25 6.63
N ASN A 13 7.50 -7.60 7.52
CA ASN A 13 6.72 -6.40 7.21
C ASN A 13 7.34 -5.17 7.87
N VAL A 14 7.55 -4.10 7.10
CA VAL A 14 8.00 -2.80 7.62
C VAL A 14 6.88 -1.79 7.46
N ASN A 15 6.53 -1.10 8.55
CA ASN A 15 5.66 0.07 8.47
C ASN A 15 6.51 1.26 8.02
N MET A 16 6.15 1.85 6.88
CA MET A 16 6.84 3.04 6.34
C MET A 16 5.83 4.13 6.02
N SER A 17 6.28 5.38 6.17
CA SER A 17 5.62 6.52 5.57
C SER A 17 5.87 6.52 4.06
N ILE A 18 4.91 7.05 3.30
CA ILE A 18 5.06 7.26 1.84
C ILE A 18 6.32 8.07 1.52
N GLY A 19 6.65 9.05 2.35
CA GLY A 19 7.84 9.89 2.15
C GLY A 19 9.17 9.15 2.30
N GLU A 20 9.16 7.93 2.86
CA GLU A 20 10.35 7.09 3.02
C GLU A 20 10.52 6.10 1.85
N LEU A 21 9.56 6.04 0.92
CA LEU A 21 9.68 5.25 -0.30
C LEU A 21 10.71 5.87 -1.24
N VAL A 22 11.34 5.01 -2.05
CA VAL A 22 12.26 5.48 -3.09
C VAL A 22 11.47 6.25 -4.15
N LYS A 23 11.90 7.48 -4.41
CA LYS A 23 11.26 8.36 -5.40
C LYS A 23 11.30 7.71 -6.79
N ASP A 24 10.19 7.79 -7.51
CA ASP A 24 9.97 7.29 -8.86
C ASP A 24 10.14 5.76 -9.01
N ALA A 25 10.23 5.02 -7.90
CA ALA A 25 10.24 3.56 -7.91
C ALA A 25 8.80 3.00 -7.85
N PRO A 26 8.46 1.97 -8.65
CA PRO A 26 7.16 1.32 -8.58
C PRO A 26 7.11 0.32 -7.42
N TYR A 27 6.07 0.43 -6.60
CA TYR A 27 5.77 -0.50 -5.53
C TYR A 27 4.42 -1.19 -5.78
N PRO A 28 4.40 -2.42 -6.31
CA PRO A 28 3.17 -3.16 -6.57
C PRO A 28 2.34 -3.31 -5.28
N VAL A 29 1.06 -2.94 -5.34
CA VAL A 29 0.13 -3.07 -4.22
C VAL A 29 -0.37 -4.51 -4.17
N LYS A 30 -0.03 -5.24 -3.11
CA LYS A 30 -0.46 -6.62 -2.88
C LYS A 30 -1.90 -6.69 -2.39
N THR A 31 -2.23 -5.86 -1.40
CA THR A 31 -3.58 -5.77 -0.83
C THR A 31 -3.85 -4.37 -0.29
N MET A 32 -5.12 -3.98 -0.25
CA MET A 32 -5.59 -2.74 0.35
C MET A 32 -6.57 -3.05 1.50
N LYS A 33 -6.68 -2.14 2.46
CA LYS A 33 -7.66 -2.26 3.55
C LYS A 33 -8.08 -0.87 4.04
N ASN A 34 -9.37 -0.68 4.28
CA ASN A 34 -9.86 0.46 5.05
C ASN A 34 -9.63 0.22 6.55
N VAL A 35 -9.04 1.21 7.21
CA VAL A 35 -8.74 1.18 8.65
C VAL A 35 -9.34 2.42 9.30
N GLU A 36 -10.14 2.21 10.32
CA GLU A 36 -10.61 3.31 11.17
C GLU A 36 -9.46 3.82 12.04
N THR A 37 -9.19 5.11 11.94
CA THR A 37 -8.23 5.79 12.80
C THR A 37 -8.98 6.82 13.66
N LYS A 38 -8.34 7.31 14.73
CA LYS A 38 -8.86 8.44 15.52
C LYS A 38 -9.13 9.71 14.70
N TYR A 39 -8.65 9.77 13.46
CA TYR A 39 -8.81 10.91 12.56
C TYR A 39 -9.75 10.61 11.37
N GLY A 40 -10.50 9.50 11.41
CA GLY A 40 -11.37 9.01 10.34
C GLY A 40 -10.82 7.78 9.62
N THR A 41 -11.53 7.32 8.60
CA THR A 41 -11.13 6.17 7.78
C THR A 41 -9.95 6.52 6.88
N ALA A 42 -8.94 5.66 6.88
CA ALA A 42 -7.78 5.76 5.98
C ALA A 42 -7.57 4.42 5.26
N VAL A 43 -7.07 4.49 4.02
CA VAL A 43 -6.67 3.31 3.27
C VAL A 43 -5.24 2.95 3.64
N THR A 44 -5.00 1.69 4.02
CA THR A 44 -3.67 1.12 4.19
C THR A 44 -3.38 0.16 3.05
N CYS A 45 -2.15 0.20 2.53
CA CYS A 45 -1.71 -0.66 1.44
C CYS A 45 -0.54 -1.52 1.93
N ILE A 46 -0.60 -2.81 1.58
CA ILE A 46 0.56 -3.70 1.68
C ILE A 46 1.23 -3.71 0.30
N LEU A 47 2.43 -3.18 0.22
CA LEU A 47 3.25 -3.12 -0.97
C LEU A 47 4.25 -4.28 -1.00
N CYS A 48 4.60 -4.74 -2.20
CA CYS A 48 5.75 -5.60 -2.41
C CYS A 48 7.03 -4.77 -2.32
N ASN A 49 8.00 -5.20 -1.51
CA ASN A 49 9.31 -4.55 -1.47
C ASN A 49 10.11 -4.94 -2.73
N PRO A 50 10.47 -3.99 -3.62
CA PRO A 50 11.25 -4.31 -4.82
C PRO A 50 12.70 -4.70 -4.50
N ALA A 51 13.23 -4.30 -3.33
CA ALA A 51 14.62 -4.53 -2.94
C ALA A 51 14.87 -5.85 -2.19
N GLY A 52 13.84 -6.66 -1.90
CA GLY A 52 14.03 -7.90 -1.16
C GLY A 52 12.76 -8.69 -0.83
N THR A 53 12.91 -9.74 -0.04
CA THR A 53 11.80 -10.61 0.38
C THR A 53 11.08 -10.02 1.59
N GLY A 54 10.18 -9.07 1.34
CA GLY A 54 9.38 -8.44 2.38
C GLY A 54 8.19 -7.67 1.83
N THR A 55 7.33 -7.24 2.75
CA THR A 55 6.21 -6.35 2.43
C THR A 55 6.37 -5.02 3.17
N ILE A 56 5.81 -3.96 2.60
CA ILE A 56 5.83 -2.64 3.21
C ILE A 56 4.39 -2.25 3.48
N ASN A 57 4.05 -1.95 4.73
CA ASN A 57 2.74 -1.40 5.05
C ASN A 57 2.82 0.12 5.05
N VAL A 58 1.98 0.76 4.24
CA VAL A 58 1.90 2.22 4.12
C VAL A 58 0.48 2.70 4.32
N PHE A 59 0.32 3.85 4.99
CA PHE A 59 -0.95 4.56 5.06
C PHE A 59 -1.03 5.57 3.91
N LEU A 60 -2.12 5.52 3.15
CA LEU A 60 -2.38 6.50 2.10
C LEU A 60 -2.83 7.84 2.69
N PRO A 61 -2.61 8.96 1.99
CA PRO A 61 -3.13 10.25 2.40
C PRO A 61 -4.66 10.17 2.47
N LYS A 62 -5.26 10.90 3.42
CA LYS A 62 -6.72 10.91 3.64
C LYS A 62 -7.57 11.31 2.43
N SER A 63 -6.97 12.02 1.48
CA SER A 63 -7.63 12.38 0.22
C SER A 63 -7.92 11.17 -0.66
N VAL A 64 -7.20 10.06 -0.46
CA VAL A 64 -7.47 8.78 -1.13
C VAL A 64 -8.49 8.02 -0.31
N GLN A 65 -9.65 7.81 -0.91
CA GLN A 65 -10.74 7.04 -0.34
C GLN A 65 -11.20 6.01 -1.37
N MET A 66 -11.47 4.80 -0.92
CA MET A 66 -12.00 3.71 -1.74
C MET A 66 -13.13 3.01 -1.00
N GLY A 67 -14.16 2.63 -1.74
CA GLY A 67 -15.26 1.84 -1.20
C GLY A 67 -14.78 0.43 -0.82
N ASP A 68 -15.38 -0.15 0.22
CA ASP A 68 -15.03 -1.51 0.65
C ASP A 68 -15.27 -2.55 -0.45
N GLY A 69 -16.26 -2.31 -1.33
CA GLY A 69 -16.51 -3.15 -2.50
C GLY A 69 -15.36 -3.18 -3.50
N ASP A 70 -14.76 -2.02 -3.80
CA ASP A 70 -13.63 -1.91 -4.72
C ASP A 70 -12.36 -2.54 -4.13
N ILE A 71 -12.13 -2.31 -2.82
CA ILE A 71 -11.02 -2.94 -2.09
C ILE A 71 -11.18 -4.47 -2.09
N ALA A 72 -12.39 -4.97 -1.85
CA ALA A 72 -12.67 -6.40 -1.87
C ALA A 72 -12.41 -6.98 -3.26
N ALA A 73 -12.90 -6.32 -4.32
CA ALA A 73 -12.67 -6.72 -5.71
C ALA A 73 -11.18 -6.71 -6.08
N TYR A 74 -10.42 -5.71 -5.62
CA TYR A 74 -8.97 -5.64 -5.80
C TYR A 74 -8.27 -6.83 -5.13
N ASN A 75 -8.56 -7.07 -3.85
CA ASN A 75 -7.87 -8.08 -3.04
C ASN A 75 -8.11 -9.52 -3.52
N ILE A 76 -9.23 -9.79 -4.19
CA ILE A 76 -9.51 -11.10 -4.81
C ILE A 76 -8.99 -11.22 -6.25
N GLY A 77 -8.38 -10.16 -6.80
CA GLY A 77 -7.79 -10.15 -8.13
C GLY A 77 -8.78 -9.85 -9.27
N ASN A 78 -9.97 -9.32 -8.97
CA ASN A 78 -10.94 -8.91 -9.99
C ASN A 78 -10.61 -7.55 -10.63
N LEU A 79 -9.71 -6.77 -10.01
CA LEU A 79 -9.19 -5.52 -10.55
C LEU A 79 -7.71 -5.67 -10.94
N PRO A 80 -7.21 -4.89 -11.91
CA PRO A 80 -5.80 -4.90 -12.28
C PRO A 80 -4.90 -4.57 -11.10
N VAL A 81 -3.74 -5.23 -11.01
CA VAL A 81 -2.71 -4.88 -10.02
C VAL A 81 -2.17 -3.50 -10.34
N VAL A 82 -2.18 -2.62 -9.35
CA VAL A 82 -1.63 -1.27 -9.46
C VAL A 82 -0.34 -1.15 -8.65
N SER A 83 0.56 -0.28 -9.09
CA SER A 83 1.79 0.08 -8.40
C SER A 83 1.68 1.50 -7.85
N LEU A 84 2.02 1.67 -6.58
CA LEU A 84 2.15 2.98 -5.97
C LEU A 84 3.52 3.56 -6.30
N ILE A 85 3.56 4.80 -6.76
CA ILE A 85 4.79 5.53 -7.05
C ILE A 85 4.82 6.81 -6.23
N TYR A 86 5.88 6.98 -5.44
CA TYR A 86 6.15 8.23 -4.75
C TYR A 86 6.93 9.19 -5.65
N ARG A 87 6.39 10.38 -5.88
CA ARG A 87 6.97 11.41 -6.77
C ARG A 87 7.68 12.54 -6.01
N GLY A 88 7.67 12.52 -4.69
CA GLY A 88 8.25 13.56 -3.85
C GLY A 88 7.20 14.30 -3.00
N MET A 89 7.57 15.46 -2.48
CA MET A 89 6.73 16.26 -1.60
C MET A 89 6.62 17.69 -2.12
N ASN A 90 5.42 18.27 -2.05
CA ASN A 90 5.19 19.69 -2.31
C ASN A 90 4.39 20.29 -1.15
N ASN A 91 4.89 21.36 -0.53
CA ASN A 91 4.23 22.10 0.55
C ASN A 91 3.56 21.20 1.62
N LYS A 92 4.29 20.18 2.11
CA LYS A 92 3.86 19.18 3.11
C LYS A 92 2.85 18.13 2.64
N SER A 93 2.53 18.09 1.35
CA SER A 93 1.73 17.05 0.73
C SER A 93 2.62 16.07 -0.04
N PHE A 94 2.40 14.78 0.15
CA PHE A 94 3.03 13.76 -0.68
C PHE A 94 2.42 13.80 -2.08
N ILE A 95 3.28 13.79 -3.10
CA ILE A 95 2.89 13.57 -4.48
C ILE A 95 3.01 12.06 -4.71
N ILE A 96 1.88 11.41 -4.95
CA ILE A 96 1.81 9.98 -5.27
C ILE A 96 1.04 9.77 -6.57
N ASP A 97 1.36 8.67 -7.23
CA ASP A 97 0.76 8.24 -8.49
C ASP A 97 0.46 6.74 -8.42
N PHE A 98 -0.50 6.27 -9.21
CA PHE A 98 -0.87 4.85 -9.33
C PHE A 98 -0.81 4.43 -10.80
N GLN A 99 -0.07 3.37 -11.09
CA GLN A 99 0.14 2.84 -12.44
C GLN A 99 -0.23 1.37 -12.56
#